data_AF-A0A3R0MTL8-F1
#
_entry.id   AF-A0A3R0MTL8-F1
#
_cell.length_a   1.000
_cell.length_b   1.000
_cell.length_c   1.000
_cell.angle_alpha   90.00
_cell.angle_beta   90.00
_cell.angle_gamma   90.00
#
_symmetry.space_group_name_H-M   'P 1'
#
loop_
_entity.id
_entity.type
_entity.pdbx_description
1 polymer ?
#
loop_
_entity_poly.entity_id
_entity_poly.type
_entity_poly.pdbx_seq_one_letter_code
_entity_poly.pdbx_strand_id
1 'polypeptide(L)' 'MVYKSDSDELAVLRAENTRLVSLLEAHGIEWRRKPQSPVQCVFVLSTDEKVALFRRLFRGRDDVWALR' A
#
# COMPACT_ATOMS: atom_id res chain seq x y z
N MET A 1 -35.56 13.39 -18.26
CA MET A 1 -34.42 12.91 -17.46
C MET A 1 -33.83 11.71 -18.16
N VAL A 2 -32.64 11.83 -18.73
CA VAL A 2 -31.95 10.70 -19.36
C VAL A 2 -31.33 9.88 -18.22
N TYR A 3 -31.85 8.67 -17.99
CA TYR A 3 -31.18 7.72 -17.10
C TYR A 3 -29.90 7.28 -17.81
N LYS A 4 -28.76 7.82 -17.38
CA LYS A 4 -27.47 7.26 -17.77
C LYS A 4 -27.43 5.85 -17.19
N SER A 5 -27.30 4.87 -18.05
CA SER A 5 -27.08 3.51 -17.59
C SER A 5 -25.67 3.42 -16.99
N ASP A 6 -25.44 2.58 -15.99
CA ASP A 6 -24.11 2.37 -15.41
C ASP A 6 -23.05 2.07 -16.50
N SER A 7 -23.48 1.43 -17.59
CA SER A 7 -22.66 1.18 -18.78
C SER A 7 -22.20 2.45 -19.50
N ASP A 8 -23.08 3.44 -19.65
CA ASP A 8 -22.75 4.72 -20.28
C ASP A 8 -21.79 5.53 -19.39
N GLU A 9 -22.00 5.51 -18.06
CA GLU A 9 -21.09 6.15 -17.12
C GLU A 9 -19.70 5.50 -17.13
N LEU A 10 -19.66 4.17 -17.17
CA LEU A 10 -18.41 3.43 -17.32
C LEU A 10 -17.69 3.75 -18.64
N ALA A 11 -18.42 3.92 -19.74
CA ALA A 11 -17.84 4.29 -21.02
C ALA A 11 -17.23 5.70 -20.97
N VAL A 12 -17.94 6.66 -20.38
CA VAL A 12 -17.44 8.03 -20.17
C VAL A 12 -16.20 8.04 -19.29
N LEU A 13 -16.22 7.32 -18.17
CA LEU A 13 -15.10 7.22 -17.25
C LEU A 13 -13.88 6.59 -17.91
N ARG A 14 -14.06 5.56 -18.77
CA ARG A 14 -12.96 4.94 -19.52
C ARG A 14 -12.35 5.90 -20.53
N ALA A 15 -13.19 6.63 -21.28
CA ALA A 15 -12.71 7.62 -22.25
C ALA A 15 -11.90 8.73 -21.56
N GLU A 16 -12.39 9.23 -20.43
CA GLU A 16 -11.68 10.24 -19.65
C GLU A 16 -10.38 9.68 -19.04
N ASN A 17 -10.40 8.44 -18.57
CA ASN A 17 -9.19 7.78 -18.08
C ASN A 17 -8.11 7.70 -19.18
N THR A 18 -8.48 7.32 -20.41
CA THR A 18 -7.55 7.32 -21.56
C THR A 18 -6.98 8.71 -21.82
N ARG A 19 -7.83 9.75 -21.81
CA ARG A 19 -7.40 11.14 -22.01
C ARG A 19 -6.39 11.60 -20.94
N LEU A 20 -6.66 11.28 -19.67
CA LEU A 20 -5.79 11.62 -18.55
C LEU A 20 -4.45 10.87 -18.61
N VAL A 21 -4.47 9.58 -18.96
CA VAL A 21 -3.25 8.78 -19.12
C VAL A 21 -2.36 9.38 -20.21
N SER A 22 -2.92 9.70 -21.38
CA SER A 22 -2.15 10.33 -22.46
C SER A 22 -1.55 11.68 -22.05
N LEU A 23 -2.27 12.47 -21.24
CA LEU A 23 -1.75 13.73 -20.72
C LEU A 23 -0.57 13.51 -19.76
N LEU A 24 -0.70 12.56 -18.82
CA LEU A 24 0.36 12.22 -17.88
C LEU A 24 1.61 11.73 -18.60
N GLU A 25 1.46 10.90 -19.63
CA GLU A 25 2.56 10.42 -20.48
C GLU A 25 3.22 11.54 -21.26
N ALA A 26 2.46 12.45 -21.86
CA ALA A 26 2.99 13.61 -22.58
C ALA A 26 3.81 14.55 -21.69
N HIS A 27 3.46 14.62 -20.40
CA HIS A 27 4.20 15.40 -19.40
C HIS A 27 5.30 14.61 -18.68
N GLY A 28 5.51 13.32 -19.01
CA GLY A 28 6.51 12.48 -18.35
C GLY A 28 6.21 12.23 -16.87
N ILE A 29 4.94 12.31 -16.46
CA ILE A 29 4.53 12.08 -15.07
C ILE A 29 4.33 10.58 -14.85
N GLU A 30 5.14 10.01 -13.98
CA GLU A 30 4.99 8.62 -13.54
C GLU A 30 3.71 8.48 -12.71
N TRP A 31 2.68 7.87 -13.29
CA TRP A 31 1.36 7.68 -12.66
C TRP A 31 1.08 6.23 -12.25
N ARG A 32 1.82 5.26 -12.80
CA ARG A 32 1.68 3.86 -12.42
C ARG A 32 2.45 3.65 -11.12
N ARG A 33 1.74 3.33 -10.05
CA ARG A 33 2.39 2.79 -8.85
C ARG A 33 3.16 1.53 -9.28
N LYS A 34 4.48 1.55 -9.14
CA LYS A 34 5.27 0.32 -9.18
C LYS A 34 4.64 -0.64 -8.18
N PRO A 35 4.43 -1.92 -8.52
CA PRO A 35 4.04 -2.89 -7.52
C PRO A 35 5.09 -2.78 -6.40
N GLN A 36 4.66 -2.32 -5.21
CA GLN A 36 5.50 -2.44 -4.04
C GLN A 36 5.78 -3.92 -3.94
N SER A 37 7.05 -4.32 -4.10
CA SER A 37 7.44 -5.65 -3.67
C SER A 37 6.92 -5.76 -2.24
N PRO A 38 6.12 -6.78 -1.89
CA PRO A 38 5.75 -6.97 -0.50
C PRO A 38 7.07 -6.91 0.26
N VAL A 39 7.18 -5.94 1.18
CA VAL A 39 8.35 -5.84 2.05
C VAL A 39 8.38 -7.20 2.72
N GLN A 40 9.31 -8.05 2.28
CA GLN A 40 9.36 -9.42 2.73
C GLN A 40 9.60 -9.28 4.21
N CYS A 41 8.57 -9.56 5.02
CA CYS A 41 8.71 -9.53 6.46
C CYS A 41 9.66 -10.68 6.74
N VAL A 42 10.95 -10.35 6.87
CA VAL A 42 12.07 -11.31 6.92
C VAL A 42 11.93 -12.27 8.12
N PHE A 43 10.95 -12.01 8.99
CA PHE A 43 10.79 -12.65 10.28
C PHE A 43 9.32 -12.96 10.52
N VAL A 44 8.82 -14.05 9.92
CA VAL A 44 7.62 -14.74 10.43
C VAL A 44 8.04 -15.47 11.71
N LEU A 45 8.33 -14.70 12.76
CA LEU A 45 8.67 -15.23 14.07
C LEU A 45 7.37 -15.64 14.76
N SER A 46 7.35 -16.85 15.29
CA SER A 46 6.37 -17.28 16.27
C SER A 46 6.37 -16.35 17.48
N THR A 47 5.31 -16.38 18.27
CA THR A 47 5.19 -15.56 19.49
C THR A 47 6.37 -15.78 20.43
N ASP A 48 6.82 -17.02 20.58
CA ASP A 48 7.95 -17.36 21.46
C ASP A 48 9.27 -16.77 20.93
N GLU A 49 9.52 -16.87 19.62
CA GLU A 49 10.71 -16.27 19.00
C GLU A 49 10.71 -14.74 19.10
N LYS A 50 9.55 -14.09 18.97
CA LYS A 50 9.41 -12.64 19.21
C LYS A 50 9.75 -12.27 20.66
N VAL A 51 9.25 -13.04 21.63
CA VAL A 51 9.49 -12.82 23.06
C VAL A 51 10.96 -13.07 23.41
N ALA A 52 11.56 -14.14 22.89
CA ALA A 52 12.97 -14.46 23.10
C ALA A 52 13.89 -13.37 22.53
N LEU A 53 13.58 -12.87 21.33
CA LEU A 53 14.30 -11.77 20.69
C LEU A 53 14.20 -10.49 21.53
N PHE A 54 12.99 -10.14 21.99
CA PHE A 54 12.76 -8.98 22.87
C PHE A 54 13.58 -9.09 24.17
N ARG A 55 13.50 -10.22 24.87
CA ARG A 55 14.30 -10.48 26.10
C ARG A 55 15.81 -10.44 25.85
N ARG A 56 16.27 -10.79 24.64
CA ARG A 56 17.70 -10.71 24.29
C ARG A 56 18.14 -9.27 24.05
N LEU A 57 17.35 -8.49 23.30
CA LEU A 57 17.70 -7.13 22.89
C LEU A 57 17.57 -6.11 24.02
N PHE A 58 16.61 -6.29 24.92
CA PHE A 58 16.28 -5.32 25.97
C PHE A 58 16.68 -5.79 27.37
N ARG A 59 17.61 -6.75 27.46
CA ARG A 59 18.15 -7.25 28.72
C ARG A 59 18.89 -6.11 29.45
N GLY A 60 18.47 -5.79 30.67
CA GLY A 60 19.09 -4.72 31.49
C GLY A 60 18.59 -3.30 31.18
N ARG A 61 17.48 -3.15 30.44
CA ARG A 61 16.84 -1.87 30.17
C ARG A 61 15.53 -1.74 30.93
N ASP A 62 15.54 -0.93 31.98
CA ASP A 62 14.36 -0.65 32.82
C ASP A 62 13.51 0.51 32.27
N ASP A 63 13.97 1.16 31.20
CA ASP A 63 13.28 2.27 30.53
C ASP A 63 12.24 1.81 29.50
N VAL A 64 12.07 0.49 29.30
CA VAL A 64 11.18 -0.08 28.29
C VAL A 64 9.89 -0.58 28.91
N TRP A 65 8.76 0.00 28.49
CA TRP A 65 7.43 -0.32 29.00
C TRP A 65 6.51 -0.68 27.84
N ALA A 66 5.65 -1.69 28.04
CA ALA A 66 4.62 -2.03 27.06
C ALA A 66 3.56 -0.92 27.03
N LEU A 67 3.35 -0.31 25.87
CA LEU A 67 2.14 0.49 25.61
C LEU A 67 0.98 -0.46 25.31
N ARG A 68 -0.19 -0.17 25.89
CA ARG A 68 -1.46 -0.89 25.69
C ARG A 68 -2.31 -0.22 24.63
#